data_AF-A0A3D1T5X4-F1
#
_entry.id   AF-A0A3D1T5X4-F1
#
_cell.length_a   1.000
_cell.length_b   1.000
_cell.length_c   1.000
_cell.angle_alpha   90.00
_cell.angle_beta   90.00
_cell.angle_gamma   90.00
#
_symmetry.space_group_name_H-M   'P 1'
#
loop_
_entity.id
_entity.type
_entity.pdbx_description
1 polymer ?
#
loop_
_entity_poly.entity_id
_entity_poly.type
_entity_poly.pdbx_seq_one_letter_code
_entity_poly.pdbx_strand_id
1 'polypeptide(L)'
;IKNGQQLPTETVTLAGRFLSSVVNPIFYRFFISAKGFYVTEKCVACGKCVRLCPLNNIQLLEGKPEWGGECTHCMACICGCPEEAIEYKNKSKGKPRYYLG
;
A
#
# COMPACT_ATOMS: atom_id res chain seq x y z
N ILE A 1 20.05 -9.79 -8.26
CA ILE A 1 20.74 -10.39 -9.42
C ILE A 1 22.13 -9.76 -9.47
N LYS A 2 23.13 -10.32 -8.78
CA LYS A 2 24.50 -9.73 -8.71
C LYS A 2 25.53 -10.47 -9.57
N ASN A 3 25.21 -11.69 -10.03
CA ASN A 3 26.16 -12.58 -10.72
C ASN A 3 25.66 -13.07 -12.10
N GLY A 4 24.69 -12.41 -12.72
CA GLY A 4 24.13 -12.84 -14.02
C GLY A 4 23.43 -14.21 -14.01
N GLN A 5 23.29 -14.85 -12.85
CA GLN A 5 22.59 -16.10 -12.70
C GLN A 5 21.10 -15.88 -12.98
N GLN A 6 20.55 -16.70 -13.89
CA GLN A 6 19.11 -16.78 -14.10
C GLN A 6 18.43 -17.23 -12.81
N LEU A 7 17.28 -16.63 -12.53
CA LEU A 7 16.42 -17.08 -11.44
C LEU A 7 16.03 -18.55 -11.71
N PRO A 8 15.96 -19.40 -10.67
CA PRO A 8 15.52 -20.78 -10.83
C PRO A 8 14.14 -20.81 -11.50
N THR A 9 13.97 -21.74 -12.46
CA THR A 9 12.69 -21.90 -13.15
C THR A 9 11.74 -22.66 -12.23
N GLU A 10 10.77 -21.96 -11.66
CA GLU A 10 9.68 -22.56 -10.88
C GLU A 10 8.70 -23.26 -11.82
N THR A 11 8.36 -24.52 -11.52
CA THR A 11 7.34 -25.25 -12.28
C THR A 11 5.96 -24.97 -11.70
N VAL A 12 5.04 -24.49 -12.53
CA VAL A 12 3.68 -24.13 -12.08
C VAL A 12 2.88 -25.40 -11.77
N THR A 13 2.70 -25.70 -10.47
CA THR A 13 1.90 -26.85 -10.01
C THR A 13 0.40 -26.53 -9.95
N LEU A 14 -0.45 -27.56 -9.98
CA LEU A 14 -1.90 -27.43 -9.82
C LEU A 14 -2.27 -26.76 -8.48
N ALA A 15 -1.54 -27.10 -7.41
CA ALA A 15 -1.66 -26.47 -6.11
C ALA A 15 -1.29 -24.97 -6.17
N GLY A 16 -0.21 -24.61 -6.87
CA GLY A 16 0.17 -23.22 -7.11
C GLY A 16 -0.92 -22.43 -7.84
N ARG A 17 -1.56 -23.03 -8.85
CA ARG A 17 -2.69 -22.41 -9.56
C ARG A 17 -3.90 -22.17 -8.65
N PHE A 18 -4.23 -23.13 -7.78
CA PHE A 18 -5.35 -23.01 -6.84
C PHE A 18 -5.11 -21.92 -5.78
N LEU A 19 -3.88 -21.85 -5.25
CA LEU A 19 -3.50 -20.81 -4.31
C LEU A 19 -3.63 -19.41 -4.93
N SER A 20 -3.22 -19.24 -6.19
CA SER A 20 -3.34 -17.97 -6.90
C SER A 20 -4.76 -17.63 -7.38
N SER A 21 -5.59 -18.63 -7.73
CA SER A 21 -6.92 -18.35 -8.33
C SER A 21 -8.04 -18.21 -7.30
N VAL A 22 -8.03 -18.99 -6.22
CA VAL A 22 -9.14 -19.00 -5.24
C VAL A 22 -8.73 -18.38 -3.91
N VAL A 23 -7.57 -18.78 -3.38
CA VAL A 23 -7.15 -18.33 -2.03
C VAL A 23 -6.73 -16.86 -2.04
N ASN A 24 -6.06 -16.42 -3.10
CA ASN A 24 -5.57 -15.04 -3.22
C ASN A 24 -6.71 -13.99 -3.20
N PRO A 25 -7.77 -14.05 -4.04
CA PRO A 25 -8.86 -13.07 -3.96
C PRO A 25 -9.57 -13.03 -2.59
N ILE A 26 -9.75 -14.19 -1.96
CA ILE A 26 -10.36 -14.32 -0.63
C ILE A 26 -9.47 -13.62 0.41
N PHE A 27 -8.17 -13.90 0.41
CA PHE A 27 -7.23 -13.25 1.33
C PHE A 27 -7.25 -11.72 1.17
N TYR A 28 -7.23 -11.22 -0.07
CA TYR A 28 -7.23 -9.78 -0.33
C TYR A 28 -8.54 -9.13 0.12
N ARG A 29 -9.69 -9.78 -0.11
CA ARG A 29 -11.00 -9.25 0.31
C ARG A 29 -11.15 -9.19 1.84
N PHE A 30 -10.62 -10.17 2.57
CA PHE A 30 -10.84 -10.26 4.01
C PHE A 30 -9.76 -9.58 4.85
N PHE A 31 -8.51 -9.56 4.40
CA PHE A 31 -7.38 -9.12 5.23
C PHE A 31 -6.81 -7.75 4.83
N ILE A 32 -7.03 -7.30 3.60
CA ILE A 32 -6.53 -6.01 3.14
C ILE A 32 -7.64 -4.97 3.27
N SER A 33 -7.38 -3.96 4.09
CA SER A 33 -8.36 -2.92 4.38
C SER A 33 -7.69 -1.57 4.55
N ALA A 34 -8.26 -0.54 3.94
CA ALA A 34 -7.79 0.83 4.11
C ALA A 34 -8.22 1.48 5.44
N LYS A 35 -9.13 0.85 6.20
CA LYS A 35 -9.69 1.40 7.44
C LYS A 35 -8.67 1.66 8.55
N GLY A 36 -7.46 1.10 8.44
CA GLY A 36 -6.38 1.34 9.39
C GLY A 36 -5.54 2.58 9.11
N PHE A 37 -5.71 3.23 7.95
CA PHE A 37 -5.00 4.46 7.62
C PHE A 37 -5.62 5.63 8.36
N TYR A 38 -4.76 6.50 8.88
CA TYR A 38 -5.17 7.77 9.45
C TYR A 38 -4.09 8.82 9.22
N VAL A 39 -4.48 10.07 9.42
CA VAL A 39 -3.61 11.22 9.26
C VAL A 39 -3.39 11.91 10.61
N THR A 40 -2.19 12.45 10.82
CA THR A 40 -1.82 13.25 12.00
C THR A 40 -1.96 14.75 11.70
N GLU A 41 -1.86 15.57 12.74
CA GLU A 41 -1.90 17.04 12.63
C GLU A 41 -0.76 17.65 11.81
N LYS A 42 0.25 16.86 11.42
CA LYS A 42 1.31 17.30 10.51
C LYS A 42 0.82 17.48 9.06
N CYS A 43 -0.41 17.06 8.75
CA CYS A 43 -0.91 17.14 7.38
C CYS A 43 -1.18 18.58 6.94
N VAL A 44 -0.49 18.99 5.89
CA VAL A 44 -0.67 20.31 5.25
C VAL A 44 -1.61 20.26 4.04
N ALA A 45 -2.46 19.24 3.92
CA ALA A 45 -3.42 19.07 2.83
C ALA A 45 -2.83 19.14 1.39
N CYS A 46 -1.54 18.80 1.19
CA CYS A 46 -0.86 18.96 -0.11
C CYS A 46 -1.38 18.06 -1.25
N GLY A 47 -2.25 17.09 -0.95
CA GLY A 47 -2.84 16.17 -1.93
C GLY A 47 -1.85 15.20 -2.61
N LYS A 48 -0.58 15.13 -2.19
CA LYS A 48 0.40 14.22 -2.80
C LYS A 48 -0.01 12.75 -2.66
N CYS A 49 -0.58 12.36 -1.50
CA CYS A 49 -1.08 11.00 -1.28
C CYS A 49 -2.17 10.59 -2.29
N VAL A 50 -3.05 11.52 -2.69
CA VAL A 50 -4.06 11.31 -3.72
C VAL A 50 -3.40 10.96 -5.05
N ARG A 51 -2.42 11.78 -5.48
CA ARG A 51 -1.68 11.57 -6.74
C ARG A 51 -0.85 10.28 -6.76
N LEU A 52 -0.35 9.85 -5.60
CA LEU A 52 0.47 8.63 -5.48
C LEU A 52 -0.34 7.35 -5.43
N CYS A 53 -1.66 7.41 -5.24
CA CYS A 53 -2.47 6.20 -5.17
C CYS A 53 -2.71 5.65 -6.58
N PRO A 54 -2.13 4.49 -6.97
CA PRO A 54 -2.31 3.95 -8.31
C PRO A 54 -3.75 3.47 -8.57
N LEU A 55 -4.55 3.32 -7.51
CA LEU A 55 -5.93 2.86 -7.57
C LEU A 55 -6.93 4.01 -7.47
N ASN A 56 -6.47 5.26 -7.43
CA ASN A 56 -7.31 6.44 -7.24
C ASN A 56 -8.27 6.30 -6.03
N ASN A 57 -7.83 5.58 -5.00
CA ASN A 57 -8.64 5.19 -3.84
C ASN A 57 -8.49 6.16 -2.66
N ILE A 58 -7.88 7.34 -2.87
CA ILE A 58 -7.71 8.37 -1.85
C ILE A 58 -8.34 9.66 -2.36
N GLN A 59 -9.18 10.28 -1.55
CA GLN A 59 -9.77 11.59 -1.83
C GLN A 59 -9.38 12.57 -0.72
N LEU A 60 -9.41 13.87 -1.01
CA LEU A 60 -9.16 14.90 -0.01
C LEU A 60 -10.51 15.55 0.37
N LEU A 61 -11.01 15.26 1.57
CA LEU A 61 -12.25 15.82 2.11
C LEU A 61 -11.90 16.75 3.27
N GLU A 62 -12.37 18.00 3.21
CA GLU A 62 -12.11 19.01 4.23
C GLU A 62 -10.61 19.17 4.59
N GLY A 63 -9.73 19.01 3.60
CA GLY A 63 -8.28 19.10 3.78
C GLY A 63 -7.62 17.84 4.36
N LYS A 64 -8.37 16.77 4.63
CA LYS A 64 -7.84 15.49 5.13
C LYS A 64 -7.99 14.38 4.09
N PRO A 65 -6.98 13.50 3.93
CA PRO A 65 -7.11 12.34 3.06
C PRO A 65 -8.08 11.31 3.65
N GLU A 66 -8.99 10.82 2.81
CA GLU A 66 -9.85 9.68 3.10
C GLU A 66 -9.56 8.53 2.14
N TRP A 67 -9.45 7.31 2.67
CA TRP A 67 -9.16 6.12 1.89
C TRP A 67 -10.43 5.30 1.65
N GLY A 68 -10.70 4.99 0.39
CA GLY A 68 -11.80 4.10 -0.01
C GLY A 68 -11.49 2.61 0.24
N GLY A 69 -12.39 1.74 -0.21
CA GLY A 69 -12.35 0.30 0.06
C GLY A 69 -11.30 -0.49 -0.72
N GLU A 70 -10.76 0.04 -1.82
CA GLU A 70 -9.93 -0.71 -2.78
C GLU A 70 -8.43 -0.53 -2.53
N CYS A 71 -7.98 -0.55 -1.28
CA CYS A 71 -6.55 -0.42 -0.97
C CYS A 71 -5.84 -1.77 -1.11
N THR A 72 -4.64 -1.78 -1.68
CA THR A 72 -3.76 -2.96 -1.82
C THR A 72 -2.56 -2.95 -0.88
N HIS A 73 -2.48 -1.99 0.05
CA HIS A 73 -1.37 -1.87 1.02
C HIS A 73 0.01 -1.65 0.38
N CYS A 74 0.10 -0.96 -0.76
CA CYS A 74 1.39 -0.62 -1.38
C CYS A 74 2.26 0.37 -0.57
N MET A 75 1.68 1.02 0.45
CA MET A 75 2.31 2.01 1.33
C MET A 75 2.90 3.26 0.64
N ALA A 76 2.64 3.48 -0.64
CA ALA A 76 3.13 4.64 -1.38
C ALA A 76 2.70 5.98 -0.75
N CYS A 77 1.48 6.06 -0.22
CA CYS A 77 0.98 7.26 0.46
C CYS A 77 1.72 7.57 1.78
N ILE A 78 2.11 6.56 2.56
CA ILE A 78 2.90 6.73 3.79
C ILE A 78 4.31 7.20 3.44
N CYS A 79 4.97 6.47 2.53
CA CYS A 79 6.36 6.74 2.18
C CYS A 79 6.54 8.06 1.44
N GLY A 80 5.60 8.43 0.57
CA GLY A 80 5.69 9.63 -0.24
C GLY A 80 5.17 10.91 0.41
N CYS A 81 4.59 10.83 1.62
CA CYS A 81 4.11 12.00 2.35
C CYS A 81 5.30 12.85 2.83
N PRO A 82 5.42 14.12 2.40
CA PRO A 82 6.57 14.95 2.77
C PRO A 82 6.58 15.30 4.27
N GLU A 83 5.41 15.39 4.89
CA GLU A 83 5.25 15.88 6.27
C GLU A 83 5.17 14.79 7.32
N GLU A 84 5.52 13.54 7.01
CA GLU A 84 5.40 12.51 8.06
C GLU A 84 4.00 11.93 8.27
N ALA A 85 2.99 12.53 7.63
CA ALA A 85 1.71 12.75 8.31
C ALA A 85 0.76 11.54 8.30
N ILE A 86 1.01 10.54 7.46
CA ILE A 86 0.13 9.38 7.26
C ILE A 86 0.72 8.16 7.96
N GLU A 87 -0.15 7.41 8.64
CA GLU A 87 0.20 6.18 9.37
C GLU A 87 -0.86 5.08 9.14
N TYR A 88 -0.45 3.81 9.25
CA TYR A 88 -1.34 2.65 9.26
C TYR A 88 -1.29 1.95 10.62
N LYS A 89 -2.35 2.14 11.42
CA LYS A 89 -2.44 1.66 12.81
C LYS A 89 -1.14 2.01 13.57
N ASN A 90 -0.65 1.10 14.41
CA ASN A 90 0.66 1.24 15.07
C ASN A 90 1.79 0.51 14.31
N LYS A 91 1.59 0.12 13.04
CA LYS A 91 2.56 -0.73 12.31
C LYS A 91 3.64 0.06 11.57
N SER A 92 3.29 1.25 11.08
CA SER A 92 4.21 2.11 10.32
C SER A 92 4.99 3.11 11.19
N LYS A 93 4.54 3.35 12.43
CA LYS A 93 5.21 4.27 13.36
C LYS A 93 6.68 3.89 13.57
N GLY A 94 7.57 4.87 13.41
CA GLY A 94 9.01 4.70 13.61
C GLY A 94 9.71 3.82 12.58
N LYS A 95 9.02 3.45 11.48
CA LYS A 95 9.65 2.74 10.36
C LYS A 95 10.28 3.73 9.39
N PRO A 96 11.43 3.39 8.78
CA PRO A 96 12.02 4.22 7.74
C PRO A 96 11.07 4.35 6.54
N ARG A 97 11.04 5.53 5.95
CA ARG A 97 10.20 5.86 4.78
C ARG A 97 11.08 5.93 3.54
N TYR A 98 10.80 5.06 2.57
CA TYR A 98 11.55 5.00 1.32
C TYR A 98 10.66 5.47 0.18
N TYR A 99 11.03 6.57 -0.45
CA TYR A 99 10.35 7.09 -1.62
C TYR A 99 11.40 7.59 -2.62
N LEU A 100 11.55 6.83 -3.72
CA LEU A 100 12.38 7.23 -4.85
C LEU A 100 11.49 8.09 -5.74
N GLY A 101 11.43 9.38 -5.41
CA GLY A 101 10.62 10.39 -6.08
C GLY A 101 11.31 11.02 -7.26
#